data_AF-A0A533V9Y6-F1
#
_entry.id   AF-A0A533V9Y6-F1
#
_cell.length_a   1.000
_cell.length_b   1.000
_cell.length_c   1.000
_cell.angle_alpha   90.00
_cell.angle_beta   90.00
_cell.angle_gamma   90.00
#
_symmetry.space_group_name_H-M   'P 1'
#
loop_
_entity.id
_entity.type
_entity.pdbx_description
1 polymer ?
#
loop_
_entity_poly.entity_id
_entity_poly.type
_entity_poly.pdbx_seq_one_letter_code
_entity_poly.pdbx_strand_id
1 'polypeptide(L)'
;MEANHKVEDAYNEEFLKGVAEDKGTILSSDEKVKVPYGTFSNVLKTKDFSPLEPDIVENKYYAQNIGEIKAMSIKGESDVESLVQINGTGKNNSSATD
;
A
#
# COMPACT_ATOMS: atom_id res chain seq x y z
N MET A 1 -1.09 -5.72 -9.34
CA MET A 1 -0.43 -6.54 -8.31
C MET A 1 -0.89 -7.99 -8.44
N GLU A 2 0.03 -8.95 -8.44
CA GLU A 2 -0.31 -10.36 -8.63
C GLU A 2 -1.01 -10.96 -7.40
N ALA A 3 -1.84 -11.99 -7.60
CA ALA A 3 -2.63 -12.60 -6.53
C ALA A 3 -1.78 -13.35 -5.49
N ASN A 4 -0.59 -13.83 -5.87
CA ASN A 4 0.37 -14.52 -5.00
C ASN A 4 1.71 -13.79 -5.04
N HIS A 5 1.75 -12.61 -4.42
CA HIS A 5 2.98 -11.86 -4.30
C HIS A 5 4.02 -12.54 -3.39
N LYS A 6 5.29 -12.25 -3.64
CA LYS A 6 6.44 -12.59 -2.81
C LYS A 6 7.27 -11.34 -2.54
N VAL A 7 8.01 -11.37 -1.44
CA VAL A 7 9.03 -10.34 -1.17
C VAL A 7 10.04 -10.33 -2.31
N GLU A 8 10.49 -9.14 -2.69
CA GLU A 8 11.32 -8.81 -3.86
C GLU A 8 10.62 -8.90 -5.23
N ASP A 9 9.35 -9.30 -5.31
CA ASP A 9 8.60 -9.19 -6.57
C ASP A 9 8.48 -7.70 -6.95
N ALA A 10 8.79 -7.40 -8.22
CA ALA A 10 8.71 -6.07 -8.79
C ALA A 10 7.71 -6.03 -9.94
N TYR A 11 6.94 -4.96 -10.04
CA TYR A 11 5.91 -4.78 -11.06
C TYR A 11 5.81 -3.31 -11.48
N ASN A 12 5.25 -3.05 -12.66
CA ASN A 12 4.88 -1.70 -13.05
C ASN A 12 3.51 -1.38 -12.44
N GLU A 13 3.42 -0.28 -11.72
CA GLU A 13 2.14 0.29 -11.28
C GLU A 13 1.49 1.04 -12.45
N GLU A 14 2.31 1.81 -13.18
CA GLU A 14 1.97 2.45 -14.44
C GLU A 14 3.10 2.25 -15.46
N PHE A 15 2.75 2.09 -16.74
CA PHE A 15 3.76 1.99 -17.79
C PHE A 15 3.30 2.60 -19.12
N LEU A 16 3.87 3.76 -19.40
CA LEU A 16 3.93 4.41 -20.70
C LEU A 16 5.33 5.01 -20.85
N LYS A 17 6.17 4.40 -21.69
CA LYS A 17 7.59 4.75 -21.83
C LYS A 17 7.83 6.26 -21.97
N GLY A 18 8.66 6.80 -21.09
CA GLY A 18 9.02 8.22 -21.06
C GLY A 18 7.92 9.17 -20.58
N VAL A 19 6.80 8.64 -20.09
CA VAL A 19 5.66 9.41 -19.58
C VAL A 19 5.27 8.97 -18.17
N ALA A 20 5.08 7.67 -17.95
CA ALA A 20 4.77 7.06 -16.65
C ALA A 20 5.52 5.73 -16.54
N GLU A 21 6.36 5.59 -15.54
CA GLU A 21 7.18 4.38 -15.35
C GLU A 21 7.23 3.98 -13.86
N ASP A 22 6.11 4.17 -13.17
CA ASP A 22 5.96 3.87 -11.75
C ASP A 22 6.07 2.38 -11.48
N LYS A 23 6.88 2.05 -10.49
CA LYS A 23 7.23 0.67 -10.13
C LYS A 23 7.03 0.46 -8.65
N GLY A 24 6.43 -0.68 -8.32
CA GLY A 24 6.35 -1.20 -6.97
C GLY A 24 7.32 -2.38 -6.81
N THR A 25 7.97 -2.46 -5.65
CA THR A 25 8.72 -3.65 -5.20
C THR A 25 8.23 -4.06 -3.83
N ILE A 26 7.91 -5.33 -3.65
CA ILE A 26 7.34 -5.83 -2.40
C ILE A 26 8.45 -6.01 -1.37
N LEU A 27 8.31 -5.33 -0.24
CA LEU A 27 9.30 -5.36 0.84
C LEU A 27 8.91 -6.32 1.97
N SER A 28 7.62 -6.48 2.24
CA SER A 28 7.10 -7.29 3.35
C SER A 28 5.62 -7.59 3.14
N SER A 29 5.13 -8.72 3.63
CA SER A 29 3.71 -9.12 3.58
C SER A 29 3.09 -9.32 4.97
N ASP A 30 3.80 -8.98 6.04
CA ASP A 30 3.38 -9.23 7.43
C ASP A 30 3.59 -8.00 8.33
N GLU A 31 3.39 -6.80 7.80
CA GLU A 31 3.49 -5.60 8.62
C GLU A 31 2.27 -5.45 9.55
N LYS A 32 2.50 -4.79 10.69
CA LYS A 32 1.45 -4.31 11.58
C LYS A 32 1.43 -2.79 11.57
N VAL A 33 0.38 -2.19 11.02
CA VAL A 33 0.30 -0.75 10.77
C VAL A 33 -0.89 -0.14 11.50
N LYS A 34 -0.63 0.95 12.22
CA LYS A 34 -1.66 1.78 12.87
C LYS A 34 -1.86 3.06 12.09
N VAL A 35 -3.12 3.37 11.78
CA VAL A 35 -3.61 4.60 11.13
C VAL A 35 -4.80 5.14 11.91
N PRO A 36 -5.33 6.34 11.62
CA PRO A 36 -6.46 6.87 12.37
C PRO A 36 -7.71 5.99 12.30
N TYR A 37 -7.96 5.30 11.18
CA TYR A 37 -9.08 4.36 11.07
C TYR A 37 -8.97 3.14 12.00
N GLY A 38 -7.74 2.70 12.33
CA GLY A 38 -7.54 1.50 13.13
C GLY A 38 -6.14 0.90 13.02
N THR A 39 -6.01 -0.34 13.49
CA THR A 39 -4.77 -1.13 13.34
C THR A 39 -5.02 -2.32 12.43
N PHE A 40 -4.10 -2.54 11.50
CA PHE A 40 -4.11 -3.63 10.54
C PHE A 40 -2.93 -4.57 10.79
N SER A 41 -3.11 -5.85 10.50
CA SER A 41 -2.09 -6.90 10.46
C SER A 41 -2.08 -7.56 9.09
N ASN A 42 -1.04 -8.35 8.77
CA ASN A 42 -0.84 -8.91 7.44
C ASN A 42 -0.85 -7.83 6.35
N VAL A 43 -0.22 -6.70 6.65
CA VAL A 43 -0.16 -5.55 5.73
C VAL A 43 0.99 -5.74 4.76
N LEU A 44 0.68 -5.61 3.47
CA LEU A 44 1.69 -5.59 2.43
C LEU A 44 2.39 -4.23 2.45
N LYS A 45 3.71 -4.23 2.41
CA LYS A 45 4.54 -3.05 2.25
C LYS A 45 5.28 -3.10 0.93
N THR A 46 5.21 -2.01 0.17
CA THR A 46 5.93 -1.84 -1.09
C THR A 46 6.89 -0.66 -1.00
N LYS A 47 7.95 -0.71 -1.80
CA LYS A 47 8.74 0.45 -2.20
C LYS A 47 8.23 0.90 -3.56
N ASP A 48 7.89 2.16 -3.65
CA ASP A 48 7.37 2.76 -4.87
C ASP A 48 8.36 3.81 -5.38
N PHE A 49 8.64 3.77 -6.68
CA PHE A 49 9.55 4.71 -7.33
C PHE A 49 9.31 4.77 -8.84
N SER A 50 9.77 5.86 -9.46
CA SER A 50 9.81 6.00 -10.91
C SER A 50 11.24 6.29 -11.39
N PRO A 51 11.75 5.64 -12.45
CA PRO A 51 12.99 6.04 -13.10
C PRO A 51 12.97 7.48 -13.63
N LEU A 52 11.77 8.03 -13.89
CA LEU A 52 11.59 9.41 -14.34
C LEU A 52 11.73 10.41 -13.18
N GLU A 53 11.49 9.96 -11.94
CA GLU A 53 11.56 10.77 -10.71
C GLU A 53 12.39 10.06 -9.62
N PRO A 54 13.70 9.84 -9.84
CA PRO A 54 14.55 8.99 -8.98
C PRO A 54 14.81 9.57 -7.58
N ASP A 55 14.42 10.82 -7.36
CA ASP A 55 14.55 11.50 -6.07
C ASP A 55 13.31 11.38 -5.20
N ILE A 56 12.24 10.77 -5.70
CA ILE A 56 11.01 10.48 -4.99
C ILE A 56 10.93 8.97 -4.77
N VAL A 57 10.87 8.55 -3.51
CA VAL A 57 10.70 7.15 -3.14
C VAL A 57 9.74 7.09 -1.98
N GLU A 58 8.75 6.22 -2.07
CA GLU A 58 7.74 6.02 -1.03
C GLU A 58 7.75 4.59 -0.52
N ASN A 59 7.28 4.43 0.71
CA ASN A 59 6.74 3.16 1.16
C ASN A 59 5.23 3.26 1.20
N LYS A 60 4.54 2.36 0.49
CA LYS A 60 3.09 2.23 0.56
C LYS A 60 2.70 0.95 1.30
N TYR A 61 1.53 1.00 1.92
CA TYR A 61 1.04 -0.04 2.81
C TYR A 61 -0.39 -0.41 2.42
N TYR A 62 -0.63 -1.69 2.13
CA TYR A 62 -1.91 -2.19 1.66
C TYR A 62 -2.50 -3.22 2.63
N ALA A 63 -3.76 -3.00 3.01
CA ALA A 63 -4.54 -3.97 3.76
C ALA A 63 -5.46 -4.77 2.84
N GLN A 64 -5.61 -6.07 3.12
CA GLN A 64 -6.49 -6.94 2.36
C GLN A 64 -7.94 -6.44 2.39
N ASN A 65 -8.63 -6.49 1.25
CA ASN A 65 -10.00 -6.02 1.05
C ASN A 65 -10.23 -4.50 1.22
N ILE A 66 -9.17 -3.71 1.38
CA ILE A 66 -9.23 -2.25 1.49
C ILE A 66 -8.40 -1.59 0.38
N GLY A 67 -7.19 -2.10 0.16
CA GLY A 67 -6.20 -1.42 -0.68
C GLY A 67 -5.26 -0.60 0.18
N GLU A 68 -4.85 0.56 -0.32
CA GLU A 68 -3.87 1.40 0.35
C GLU A 68 -4.44 1.98 1.65
N ILE A 69 -3.69 1.84 2.74
CA ILE A 69 -4.04 2.39 4.05
C ILE A 69 -3.06 3.45 4.53
N LYS A 70 -1.87 3.53 3.94
CA LYS A 70 -0.83 4.51 4.28
C LYS A 70 0.20 4.60 3.15
N ALA A 71 0.69 5.80 2.88
CA ALA A 71 1.88 6.07 2.10
C ALA A 71 2.82 6.98 2.91
N MET A 72 4.12 6.87 2.70
CA MET A 72 5.09 7.80 3.27
C MET A 72 6.32 7.96 2.39
N SER A 73 6.77 9.21 2.23
CA SER A 73 8.04 9.52 1.58
C SER A 73 9.22 8.98 2.40
N ILE A 74 10.12 8.27 1.73
CA ILE A 74 11.41 7.81 2.25
C ILE A 74 12.56 8.63 1.65
N LYS A 75 12.34 9.20 0.47
CA LYS A 75 13.23 10.16 -0.20
C LYS A 75 12.37 11.20 -0.93
N GLY A 76 12.82 12.45 -0.92
CA GLY A 76 12.08 13.57 -1.49
C GLY A 76 11.50 14.47 -0.40
N GLU A 77 10.46 15.23 -0.75
CA GLU A 77 9.69 16.01 0.22
C GLU A 77 8.94 15.07 1.19
N SER A 78 8.91 15.43 2.46
CA SER A 78 8.24 14.64 3.49
C SER A 78 6.73 14.71 3.30
N ASP A 79 6.12 13.58 2.95
CA ASP A 79 4.67 13.44 2.93
C ASP A 79 4.23 12.13 3.61
N VAL A 80 3.04 12.15 4.20
CA VAL A 80 2.41 10.99 4.83
C VAL A 80 0.92 11.03 4.59
N GLU A 81 0.42 9.99 3.92
CA GLU A 81 -1.00 9.75 3.75
C GLU A 81 -1.46 8.62 4.68
N SER A 82 -2.70 8.66 5.15
CA SER A 82 -3.23 7.60 6.02
C SER A 82 -4.74 7.50 5.91
N LEU A 83 -5.25 6.27 5.90
CA LEU A 83 -6.68 6.00 5.94
C LEU A 83 -7.28 6.51 7.26
N VAL A 84 -8.16 7.50 7.14
CA VAL A 84 -8.84 8.11 8.29
C VAL A 84 -10.18 7.44 8.57
N GLN A 85 -11.00 7.25 7.54
CA GLN A 85 -12.35 6.73 7.69
C GLN A 85 -12.82 6.03 6.40
N ILE A 86 -13.55 4.93 6.55
CA ILE A 86 -14.31 4.29 5.47
C ILE A 86 -15.80 4.56 5.75
N ASN A 87 -16.51 5.16 4.80
CA ASN A 87 -17.94 5.41 4.88
C ASN A 87 -18.68 4.52 3.89
N GLY A 88 -19.35 3.47 4.38
CA GLY A 88 -20.15 2.56 3.56
C GLY A 88 -21.12 1.73 4.40
N THR A 89 -22.27 1.39 3.83
CA THR A 89 -23.30 0.56 4.48
C THR A 89 -23.06 -0.94 4.21
N GLY A 90 -22.04 -1.52 4.82
CA GLY A 90 -21.84 -2.98 4.80
C GLY A 90 -22.75 -3.65 5.84
N LYS A 91 -23.58 -4.62 5.45
CA LYS A 91 -24.36 -5.44 6.41
C LYS A 91 -23.41 -6.19 7.33
N ASN A 92 -23.52 -5.97 8.64
CA ASN A 92 -22.79 -6.69 9.67
C ASN A 92 -23.20 -8.17 9.67
N ASN A 93 -22.36 -9.06 9.15
CA ASN A 93 -22.44 -10.48 9.51
C ASN A 93 -21.65 -10.67 10.81
N SER A 94 -22.27 -10.31 11.94
CA SER A 94 -21.88 -10.90 13.22
C SER A 94 -22.32 -12.36 13.20
N SER A 95 -21.41 -13.28 12.86
CA SER A 95 -21.61 -14.68 13.28
C SER A 95 -21.42 -14.71 14.78
N ALA A 96 -22.53 -14.78 15.51
CA ALA A 96 -22.51 -15.31 16.85
C ALA A 96 -21.85 -16.69 16.82
N THR A 97 -20.87 -16.91 17.69
CA THR A 97 -20.51 -18.25 18.13
C THR A 97 -20.81 -18.30 19.61
N ASP A 98 -21.80 -19.11 19.96
CA ASP A 98 -21.95 -19.75 21.28
C ASP A 98 -20.66 -20.45 21.70
#